data_AF-A0A2V7X6S3-F1
#
_entry.id   AF-A0A2V7X6S3-F1
#
_cell.length_a   1.000
_cell.length_b   1.000
_cell.length_c   1.000
_cell.angle_alpha   90.00
_cell.angle_beta   90.00
_cell.angle_gamma   90.00
#
_symmetry.space_group_name_H-M   'P 1'
#
loop_
_entity.id
_entity.type
_entity.pdbx_description
1 polymer ?
#
loop_
_entity_poly.entity_id
_entity_poly.type
_entity_poly.pdbx_seq_one_letter_code
_entity_poly.pdbx_strand_id
1 'polypeptide(L)'
;MEKEGETTAAIAAYQRAVELNPGDLNSRQSVNRLSLTETPAQVPAGADFASNPPSADDDPDKIAEFENYIRGNKYVEVEPLLSAYVKEHPASSWGWYALGYSQFAQKKIGDSIKSLAQCLSLNVKNADANKILGRDLMIIGRFDAAQTEYEQAIRYAPNSSESRYDLGKLLSLQDNWLAARKEFENAISLDPGYIEAIDALGFAQEALGNDADAVQSYQNSYPPM
;
A
#
# COMPACT_ATOMS: atom_id res chain seq x y z
N MET A 1 10.86 15.82 11.12
CA MET A 1 11.64 15.28 12.25
C MET A 1 10.89 15.35 13.57
N GLU A 2 10.32 16.50 14.00
CA GLU A 2 9.51 16.54 15.25
C GLU A 2 8.26 15.65 15.21
N LYS A 3 7.51 15.66 14.09
CA LYS A 3 6.26 14.88 13.96
C LYS A 3 6.44 13.36 13.99
N GLU A 4 7.55 12.85 13.46
CA GLU A 4 7.87 11.41 13.51
C GLU A 4 8.25 10.98 14.93
N GLY A 5 9.04 11.81 15.66
CA GLY A 5 9.39 11.52 17.05
C GLY A 5 8.19 11.51 18.00
N GLU A 6 7.19 12.38 17.77
CA GLU A 6 5.94 12.40 18.53
C GLU A 6 5.05 11.19 18.24
N THR A 7 5.01 10.72 16.99
CA THR A 7 4.17 9.60 16.58
C THR A 7 4.72 8.26 17.10
N THR A 8 6.04 8.07 17.05
CA THR A 8 6.69 6.86 17.59
C THR A 8 6.57 6.81 19.13
N ALA A 9 6.68 7.95 19.80
CA ALA A 9 6.45 8.05 21.24
C ALA A 9 4.99 7.76 21.62
N ALA A 10 4.03 8.23 20.82
CA ALA A 10 2.61 7.94 21.01
C ALA A 10 2.30 6.44 20.81
N ILE A 11 2.86 5.81 19.77
CA ILE A 11 2.71 4.37 19.53
C ILE A 11 3.27 3.57 20.70
N ALA A 12 4.47 3.89 21.18
CA ALA A 12 5.06 3.20 22.33
C ALA A 12 4.21 3.34 23.61
N ALA A 13 3.59 4.51 23.82
CA ALA A 13 2.68 4.73 24.94
C ALA A 13 1.41 3.89 24.83
N TYR A 14 0.79 3.83 23.65
CA TYR A 14 -0.39 3.00 23.43
C TYR A 14 -0.06 1.51 23.44
N GLN A 15 1.08 1.07 22.90
CA GLN A 15 1.55 -0.33 22.99
C GLN A 15 1.69 -0.76 24.44
N ARG A 16 2.29 0.09 25.28
CA ARG A 16 2.39 -0.17 26.72
C ARG A 16 1.03 -0.23 27.41
N ALA A 17 0.07 0.59 26.98
CA ALA A 17 -1.30 0.52 27.50
C ALA A 17 -1.99 -0.79 27.11
N VAL A 18 -1.75 -1.30 25.89
CA VAL A 18 -2.24 -2.61 25.44
C VAL A 18 -1.57 -3.77 26.19
N GLU A 19 -0.27 -3.68 26.50
CA GLU A 19 0.42 -4.69 27.34
C GLU A 19 -0.18 -4.75 28.75
N LEU A 20 -0.50 -3.59 29.33
CA LEU A 20 -1.06 -3.49 30.68
C LEU A 20 -2.54 -3.86 30.75
N ASN A 21 -3.29 -3.59 29.69
CA ASN A 21 -4.67 -3.98 29.54
C ASN A 21 -4.93 -4.46 28.11
N PRO A 22 -4.81 -5.77 27.85
CA PRO A 22 -5.06 -6.33 26.54
C PRO A 22 -6.48 -6.07 26.03
N GLY A 23 -7.47 -5.79 26.88
CA GLY A 23 -8.83 -5.42 26.47
C GLY A 23 -9.03 -3.94 26.13
N ASP A 24 -7.99 -3.11 26.18
CA ASP A 24 -8.10 -1.68 25.87
C ASP A 24 -8.20 -1.44 24.35
N LEU A 25 -9.44 -1.49 23.85
CA LEU A 25 -9.77 -1.23 22.46
C LEU A 25 -9.32 0.16 22.00
N ASN A 26 -9.37 1.18 22.85
CA ASN A 26 -8.96 2.54 22.47
C ASN A 26 -7.45 2.61 22.25
N SER A 27 -6.68 1.99 23.14
CA SER A 27 -5.23 1.92 22.99
C SER A 27 -4.83 1.07 21.79
N ARG A 28 -5.49 -0.08 21.56
CA ARG A 28 -5.27 -0.90 20.35
C ARG A 28 -5.63 -0.17 19.07
N GLN A 29 -6.78 0.53 19.04
CA GLN A 29 -7.17 1.35 17.89
C GLN A 29 -6.19 2.49 17.66
N SER A 30 -5.65 3.09 18.72
CA SER A 30 -4.65 4.14 18.61
C SER A 30 -3.31 3.60 18.12
N VAL A 31 -2.84 2.46 18.65
CA VAL A 31 -1.66 1.75 18.11
C VAL A 31 -1.90 1.42 16.65
N ASN A 32 -3.04 0.85 16.28
CA ASN A 32 -3.32 0.44 14.92
C ASN A 32 -3.40 1.67 14.00
N ARG A 33 -4.24 2.65 14.29
CA ARG A 33 -4.34 3.91 13.51
C ARG A 33 -2.98 4.59 13.32
N LEU A 34 -2.16 4.67 14.37
CA LEU A 34 -0.83 5.27 14.29
C LEU A 34 0.18 4.36 13.57
N SER A 35 0.13 3.05 13.78
CA SER A 35 0.92 2.05 13.04
C SER A 35 0.47 1.94 11.57
N LEU A 36 -0.76 2.30 11.23
CA LEU A 36 -1.28 2.35 9.87
C LEU A 36 -0.76 3.59 9.13
N THR A 37 -0.44 4.66 9.87
CA THR A 37 0.25 5.86 9.36
C THR A 37 1.78 5.77 9.41
N GLU A 38 2.32 4.97 10.33
CA GLU A 38 3.76 4.74 10.48
C GLU A 38 4.27 3.48 9.79
N THR A 39 3.38 2.57 9.35
CA THR A 39 3.78 1.40 8.56
C THR A 39 4.58 1.99 7.40
N PRO A 40 5.90 1.74 7.34
CA PRO A 40 6.67 2.14 6.19
C PRO A 40 5.86 1.64 5.01
N ALA A 41 5.60 2.51 4.03
CA ALA A 41 5.09 2.06 2.75
C ALA A 41 5.83 0.77 2.43
N GLN A 42 5.16 -0.38 2.59
CA GLN A 42 5.78 -1.66 2.34
C GLN A 42 6.08 -1.55 0.86
N VAL A 43 7.35 -1.35 0.54
CA VAL A 43 7.81 -1.37 -0.84
C VAL A 43 7.47 -2.78 -1.26
N PRO A 44 6.52 -2.99 -2.19
CA PRO A 44 6.13 -4.34 -2.55
C PRO A 44 7.40 -5.08 -2.98
N ALA A 45 7.46 -6.36 -2.64
CA ALA A 45 8.64 -7.18 -2.88
C ALA A 45 8.90 -7.29 -4.39
N GLY A 46 9.72 -6.36 -4.91
CA GLY A 46 9.91 -6.15 -6.34
C GLY A 46 8.71 -5.47 -6.99
N ALA A 47 8.97 -4.51 -7.88
CA ALA A 47 7.95 -4.08 -8.82
C ALA A 47 7.70 -5.23 -9.80
N ASP A 48 6.50 -5.81 -9.76
CA ASP A 48 6.03 -6.66 -10.86
C ASP A 48 5.58 -5.74 -11.99
N PHE A 49 6.43 -5.57 -13.00
CA PHE A 49 6.13 -4.76 -14.18
C PHE A 49 5.24 -5.49 -15.19
N ALA A 50 4.85 -6.75 -14.95
CA ALA A 50 4.05 -7.53 -15.90
C ALA A 50 2.68 -6.91 -16.19
N SER A 51 2.11 -6.16 -15.24
CA SER A 51 0.83 -5.45 -15.37
C SER A 51 0.92 -4.17 -16.19
N ASN A 52 2.13 -3.69 -16.48
CA ASN A 52 2.38 -2.47 -17.25
C ASN A 52 3.50 -2.73 -18.25
N PRO A 53 3.24 -3.44 -19.35
CA PRO A 53 4.29 -3.78 -20.31
C PRO A 53 4.90 -2.52 -20.95
N PRO A 54 6.17 -2.62 -21.40
CA PRO A 54 6.80 -1.60 -22.22
C PRO A 54 5.93 -1.15 -23.40
N SER A 55 5.94 0.15 -23.67
CA SER A 55 5.39 0.74 -24.89
C SER A 55 6.27 0.36 -26.09
N ALA A 56 5.72 0.46 -27.31
CA ALA A 56 6.45 0.07 -28.52
C ALA A 56 7.76 0.83 -28.75
N ASP A 57 7.82 2.08 -28.29
CA ASP A 57 9.00 2.96 -28.41
C ASP A 57 9.96 2.85 -27.22
N ASP A 58 9.69 1.94 -26.27
CA ASP A 58 10.56 1.73 -25.13
C ASP A 58 11.77 0.85 -25.50
N ASP A 59 12.95 1.24 -25.02
CA ASP A 59 14.19 0.50 -25.22
C ASP A 59 14.27 -0.70 -24.23
N PRO A 60 14.22 -1.96 -24.72
CA PRO A 60 14.23 -3.13 -23.85
C PRO A 60 15.50 -3.26 -23.00
N ASP A 61 16.65 -2.82 -23.52
CA ASP A 61 17.92 -2.90 -22.79
C ASP A 61 17.92 -1.89 -21.63
N LYS A 62 17.35 -0.71 -21.85
CA LYS A 62 17.18 0.30 -20.80
C LYS A 62 16.19 -0.13 -19.73
N ILE A 63 15.08 -0.75 -20.13
CA ILE A 63 14.12 -1.32 -19.20
C ILE A 63 14.79 -2.36 -18.30
N ALA A 64 15.51 -3.33 -18.90
CA ALA A 64 16.20 -4.36 -18.14
C ALA A 64 17.24 -3.78 -17.17
N GLU A 65 17.97 -2.73 -17.59
CA GLU A 65 18.88 -1.97 -16.73
C GLU A 65 18.15 -1.40 -15.51
N PHE A 66 17.07 -0.65 -15.71
CA PHE A 66 16.31 -0.02 -14.63
C PHE A 66 15.65 -1.04 -13.70
N GLU A 67 15.11 -2.13 -14.24
CA GLU A 67 14.55 -3.22 -13.44
C GLU A 67 15.59 -3.86 -12.52
N ASN A 68 16.86 -3.96 -12.97
CA ASN A 68 17.94 -4.46 -12.11
C ASN A 68 18.22 -3.53 -10.93
N TYR A 69 18.19 -2.21 -11.14
CA TYR A 69 18.28 -1.27 -10.02
C TYR A 69 17.09 -1.41 -9.07
N ILE A 70 15.87 -1.47 -9.60
CA ILE A 70 14.62 -1.55 -8.82
C ILE A 70 14.56 -2.85 -8.01
N ARG A 71 14.93 -3.99 -8.61
CA ARG A 71 15.05 -5.29 -7.93
C ARG A 71 16.16 -5.29 -6.87
N GLY A 72 17.20 -4.48 -7.08
CA GLY A 72 18.26 -4.23 -6.11
C GLY A 72 17.91 -3.19 -5.03
N ASN A 73 16.67 -2.66 -5.00
CA ASN A 73 16.22 -1.57 -4.14
C ASN A 73 17.05 -0.27 -4.25
N LYS A 74 17.72 -0.08 -5.39
CA LYS A 74 18.60 1.07 -5.66
C LYS A 74 17.82 2.27 -6.21
N TYR A 75 16.78 2.67 -5.49
CA TYR A 75 15.83 3.69 -5.95
C TYR A 75 16.46 5.07 -6.15
N VAL A 76 17.39 5.45 -5.26
CA VAL A 76 18.13 6.73 -5.36
C VAL A 76 19.00 6.77 -6.62
N GLU A 77 19.60 5.64 -7.00
CA GLU A 77 20.49 5.55 -8.17
C GLU A 77 19.70 5.58 -9.49
N VAL A 78 18.53 4.93 -9.54
CA VAL A 78 17.75 4.78 -10.77
C VAL A 78 16.83 5.97 -11.06
N GLU A 79 16.40 6.72 -10.05
CA GLU A 79 15.53 7.88 -10.24
C GLU A 79 16.03 8.91 -11.26
N PRO A 80 17.30 9.39 -11.22
CA PRO A 80 17.78 10.34 -12.22
C PRO A 80 17.81 9.74 -13.64
N LEU A 81 18.06 8.44 -13.76
CA LEU A 81 18.06 7.73 -15.04
C LEU A 81 16.65 7.62 -15.62
N LEU A 82 15.68 7.21 -14.80
CA LEU A 82 14.26 7.17 -15.18
C LEU A 82 13.73 8.56 -15.50
N SER A 83 14.15 9.59 -14.74
CA SER A 83 13.76 10.98 -14.98
C SER A 83 14.29 11.51 -16.32
N ALA A 84 15.48 11.08 -16.76
CA ALA A 84 15.99 11.38 -18.10
C ALA A 84 15.22 10.60 -19.16
N TYR A 85 14.99 9.31 -18.92
CA TYR A 85 14.28 8.42 -19.83
C TYR A 85 12.88 8.92 -20.16
N VAL A 86 12.06 9.29 -19.17
CA VAL A 86 10.70 9.80 -19.44
C VAL A 86 10.67 11.18 -20.11
N LYS A 87 11.78 11.94 -20.11
CA LYS A 87 11.89 13.19 -20.88
C LYS A 87 12.17 12.91 -22.35
N GLU A 88 12.97 11.88 -22.64
CA GLU A 88 13.27 11.42 -23.99
C GLU A 88 12.12 10.60 -24.59
N HIS A 89 11.40 9.86 -23.73
CA HIS A 89 10.29 8.97 -24.06
C HIS A 89 9.01 9.38 -23.30
N PRO A 90 8.44 10.57 -23.54
CA PRO A 90 7.30 11.07 -22.76
C PRO A 90 6.02 10.24 -22.90
N ALA A 91 5.91 9.40 -23.93
CA ALA A 91 4.80 8.47 -24.12
C ALA A 91 4.97 7.12 -23.41
N SER A 92 6.09 6.90 -22.70
CA SER A 92 6.37 5.65 -21.98
C SER A 92 5.54 5.52 -20.71
N SER A 93 4.40 4.82 -20.76
CA SER A 93 3.63 4.52 -19.55
C SER A 93 4.43 3.64 -18.58
N TRP A 94 5.33 2.79 -19.09
CA TRP A 94 6.25 1.99 -18.30
C TRP A 94 7.24 2.87 -17.52
N GLY A 95 7.90 3.80 -18.20
CA GLY A 95 8.90 4.68 -17.58
C GLY A 95 8.30 5.59 -16.52
N TRP A 96 7.13 6.17 -16.78
CA TRP A 96 6.41 6.98 -15.80
C TRP A 96 5.99 6.18 -14.57
N TYR A 97 5.55 4.93 -14.74
CA TYR A 97 5.27 4.03 -13.62
C TYR A 97 6.53 3.70 -12.83
N ALA A 98 7.62 3.28 -13.48
CA ALA A 98 8.87 2.94 -12.82
C ALA A 98 9.46 4.13 -12.04
N LEU A 99 9.35 5.35 -12.59
CA LEU A 99 9.73 6.58 -11.90
C LEU A 99 8.86 6.82 -10.66
N GLY A 100 7.53 6.75 -10.82
CA GLY A 100 6.57 6.91 -9.73
C GLY A 100 6.78 5.88 -8.61
N TYR A 101 6.96 4.61 -8.97
CA TYR A 101 7.30 3.53 -8.06
C TYR A 101 8.59 3.82 -7.26
N SER A 102 9.65 4.24 -7.96
CA SER A 102 10.94 4.54 -7.32
C SER A 102 10.87 5.74 -6.38
N GLN A 103 10.03 6.73 -6.71
CA GLN A 103 9.77 7.90 -5.86
C GLN A 103 8.92 7.52 -4.64
N PHE A 104 7.92 6.66 -4.80
CA PHE A 104 7.11 6.11 -3.72
C PHE A 104 7.98 5.38 -2.70
N ALA A 105 8.86 4.49 -3.17
CA ALA A 105 9.78 3.75 -2.32
C ALA A 105 10.75 4.65 -1.53
N GLN A 106 11.04 5.84 -2.05
CA GLN A 106 11.84 6.88 -1.37
C GLN A 106 11.01 7.83 -0.51
N LYS A 107 9.70 7.61 -0.38
CA LYS A 107 8.75 8.50 0.31
C LYS A 107 8.66 9.91 -0.29
N LYS A 108 9.02 10.06 -1.56
CA LYS A 108 8.84 11.31 -2.34
C LYS A 108 7.40 11.40 -2.86
N ILE A 109 6.44 11.40 -1.94
CA ILE A 109 5.00 11.24 -2.19
C ILE A 109 4.49 12.21 -3.26
N GLY A 110 4.85 13.50 -3.16
CA GLY A 110 4.39 14.51 -4.10
C GLY A 110 4.92 14.33 -5.53
N ASP A 111 6.10 13.75 -5.71
CA ASP A 111 6.65 13.47 -7.03
C ASP A 111 6.12 12.15 -7.59
N SER A 112 5.95 11.14 -6.72
CA SER A 112 5.32 9.87 -7.10
C SER A 112 3.92 10.08 -7.67
N ILE A 113 3.08 10.88 -6.98
CA ILE A 113 1.74 11.25 -7.47
C ILE A 113 1.79 11.82 -8.88
N LYS A 114 2.74 12.73 -9.18
CA LYS A 114 2.85 13.35 -10.52
C LYS A 114 3.22 12.29 -11.57
N SER A 115 4.22 11.46 -11.28
CA SER A 115 4.71 10.43 -12.21
C SER A 115 3.66 9.35 -12.47
N LEU A 116 2.96 8.89 -11.42
CA LEU A 116 1.86 7.92 -11.53
C LEU A 116 0.66 8.49 -12.28
N ALA A 117 0.32 9.76 -12.07
CA ALA A 117 -0.72 10.43 -12.85
C ALA A 117 -0.35 10.52 -14.35
N GLN A 118 0.93 10.76 -14.68
CA GLN A 118 1.39 10.70 -16.08
C GLN A 118 1.26 9.28 -16.64
N CYS A 119 1.66 8.25 -15.88
CA CYS A 119 1.45 6.86 -16.27
C CYS A 119 -0.02 6.57 -16.59
N LEU A 120 -0.93 6.92 -15.68
CA LEU A 120 -2.36 6.66 -15.84
C LEU A 120 -3.02 7.48 -16.96
N SER A 121 -2.43 8.62 -17.34
CA SER A 121 -2.87 9.37 -18.53
C SER A 121 -2.56 8.64 -19.84
N LEU A 122 -1.53 7.79 -19.85
CA LEU A 122 -1.09 6.99 -21.00
C LEU A 122 -1.69 5.58 -20.98
N ASN A 123 -1.79 4.97 -19.80
CA ASN A 123 -2.36 3.66 -19.56
C ASN A 123 -3.29 3.67 -18.33
N VAL A 124 -4.54 4.09 -18.55
CA VAL A 124 -5.57 4.19 -17.50
C VAL A 124 -5.86 2.87 -16.78
N LYS A 125 -5.53 1.72 -17.41
CA LYS A 125 -5.82 0.38 -16.87
C LYS A 125 -4.68 -0.21 -16.05
N ASN A 126 -3.62 0.55 -15.79
CA ASN A 126 -2.51 0.08 -14.98
C ASN A 126 -2.93 -0.05 -13.50
N ALA A 127 -3.25 -1.28 -13.09
CA ALA A 127 -3.75 -1.57 -11.75
C ALA A 127 -2.72 -1.21 -10.66
N ASP A 128 -1.44 -1.46 -10.88
CA ASP A 128 -0.39 -1.17 -9.89
C ASP A 128 -0.14 0.34 -9.76
N ALA A 129 -0.22 1.11 -10.85
CA ALA A 129 -0.15 2.56 -10.77
C ALA A 129 -1.34 3.14 -9.97
N ASN A 130 -2.56 2.66 -10.20
CA ASN A 130 -3.73 3.04 -9.41
C ASN A 130 -3.52 2.67 -7.92
N LYS A 131 -3.04 1.46 -7.62
CA LYS A 131 -2.76 1.01 -6.24
C LYS A 131 -1.77 1.92 -5.52
N ILE A 132 -0.62 2.22 -6.13
CA ILE A 132 0.40 3.08 -5.50
C ILE A 132 -0.09 4.52 -5.38
N LEU A 133 -0.80 5.04 -6.39
CA LEU A 133 -1.40 6.37 -6.31
C LEU A 133 -2.43 6.45 -5.17
N GLY A 134 -3.23 5.40 -4.99
CA GLY A 134 -4.13 5.27 -3.85
C GLY A 134 -3.41 5.35 -2.50
N ARG A 135 -2.25 4.66 -2.38
CA ARG A 135 -1.40 4.74 -1.17
C ARG A 135 -0.87 6.13 -0.92
N ASP A 136 -0.32 6.78 -1.94
CA ASP A 136 0.17 8.16 -1.84
C ASP A 136 -0.94 9.13 -1.41
N LEU A 137 -2.12 9.02 -2.02
CA LEU A 137 -3.29 9.84 -1.69
C LEU A 137 -3.77 9.59 -0.26
N MET A 138 -3.76 8.34 0.19
CA MET A 138 -4.08 7.98 1.57
C MET A 138 -3.08 8.59 2.56
N ILE A 139 -1.78 8.55 2.26
CA ILE A 139 -0.72 9.15 3.09
C ILE A 139 -0.92 10.67 3.26
N ILE A 140 -1.37 11.37 2.22
CA ILE A 140 -1.65 12.82 2.29
C ILE A 140 -3.08 13.16 2.73
N GLY A 141 -3.86 12.17 3.20
CA GLY A 141 -5.21 12.38 3.74
C GLY A 141 -6.30 12.65 2.70
N ARG A 142 -6.05 12.35 1.43
CA ARG A 142 -7.03 12.50 0.33
C ARG A 142 -7.83 11.20 0.16
N PHE A 143 -8.58 10.84 1.19
CA PHE A 143 -9.24 9.54 1.31
C PHE A 143 -10.23 9.22 0.18
N ASP A 144 -11.09 10.16 -0.23
CA ASP A 144 -12.05 9.91 -1.33
C ASP A 144 -11.35 9.61 -2.66
N ALA A 145 -10.25 10.31 -2.92
CA ALA A 145 -9.44 10.09 -4.11
C ALA A 145 -8.69 8.74 -4.01
N ALA A 146 -8.11 8.43 -2.85
CA ALA A 146 -7.47 7.14 -2.60
C ALA A 146 -8.43 5.96 -2.81
N GLN A 147 -9.67 6.07 -2.33
CA GLN A 147 -10.69 5.05 -2.53
C GLN A 147 -10.97 4.82 -4.02
N THR A 148 -11.12 5.90 -4.79
CA THR A 148 -11.36 5.83 -6.23
C THR A 148 -10.24 5.07 -6.94
N GLU A 149 -8.98 5.35 -6.60
CA GLU A 149 -7.82 4.68 -7.19
C GLU A 149 -7.76 3.19 -6.80
N TYR A 150 -8.00 2.83 -5.53
CA TYR A 150 -8.06 1.42 -5.12
C TYR A 150 -9.20 0.66 -5.82
N GLU A 151 -10.36 1.29 -5.99
CA GLU A 151 -11.47 0.69 -6.75
C GLU A 151 -11.10 0.46 -8.22
N GLN A 152 -10.33 1.36 -8.86
CA GLN A 152 -9.79 1.12 -10.20
C GLN A 152 -8.75 0.00 -10.20
N ALA A 153 -7.85 -0.05 -9.23
CA ALA A 153 -6.86 -1.12 -9.10
C ALA A 153 -7.55 -2.49 -9.02
N ILE A 154 -8.58 -2.63 -8.17
CA ILE A 154 -9.39 -3.86 -8.04
C ILE A 154 -10.16 -4.15 -9.33
N ARG A 155 -10.69 -3.13 -10.02
CA ARG A 155 -11.40 -3.31 -11.28
C ARG A 155 -10.51 -3.90 -12.36
N TYR A 156 -9.26 -3.45 -12.46
CA TYR A 156 -8.32 -3.89 -13.49
C TYR A 156 -7.53 -5.14 -13.10
N ALA A 157 -7.37 -5.41 -11.80
CA ALA A 157 -6.76 -6.61 -11.24
C ALA A 157 -7.62 -7.19 -10.10
N PRO A 158 -8.75 -7.87 -10.41
CA PRO A 158 -9.72 -8.33 -9.39
C PRO A 158 -9.18 -9.39 -8.42
N ASN A 159 -8.06 -10.01 -8.77
CA ASN A 159 -7.37 -11.04 -7.98
C ASN A 159 -6.19 -10.47 -7.16
N SER A 160 -6.04 -9.15 -7.07
CA SER A 160 -5.02 -8.52 -6.22
C SER A 160 -5.50 -8.52 -4.75
N SER A 161 -4.97 -9.44 -3.94
CA SER A 161 -5.20 -9.45 -2.49
C SER A 161 -4.73 -8.15 -1.84
N GLU A 162 -3.57 -7.63 -2.27
CA GLU A 162 -2.97 -6.38 -1.81
C GLU A 162 -3.90 -5.16 -2.05
N SER A 163 -4.49 -5.02 -3.24
CA SER A 163 -5.39 -3.88 -3.52
C SER A 163 -6.66 -3.91 -2.68
N ARG A 164 -7.16 -5.12 -2.36
CA ARG A 164 -8.31 -5.29 -1.45
C ARG A 164 -7.95 -4.98 -0.02
N TYR A 165 -6.79 -5.44 0.44
CA TYR A 165 -6.25 -5.09 1.74
C TYR A 165 -6.10 -3.57 1.89
N ASP A 166 -5.52 -2.89 0.89
CA ASP A 166 -5.33 -1.45 0.92
C ASP A 166 -6.66 -0.68 0.97
N LEU A 167 -7.68 -1.13 0.23
CA LEU A 167 -9.03 -0.56 0.32
C LEU A 167 -9.64 -0.80 1.72
N GLY A 168 -9.51 -2.01 2.26
CA GLY A 168 -9.96 -2.32 3.62
C GLY A 168 -9.27 -1.45 4.68
N LYS A 169 -7.97 -1.22 4.52
CA LYS A 169 -7.18 -0.32 5.38
C LYS A 169 -7.65 1.13 5.28
N LEU A 170 -7.97 1.61 4.09
CA LEU A 170 -8.54 2.95 3.93
C LEU A 170 -9.91 3.08 4.63
N LEU A 171 -10.78 2.08 4.44
CA LEU A 171 -12.12 2.06 5.04
C LEU A 171 -12.06 1.98 6.56
N SER A 172 -11.08 1.28 7.13
CA SER A 172 -10.89 1.22 8.58
C SER A 172 -10.41 2.55 9.16
N LEU A 173 -9.58 3.31 8.43
CA LEU A 173 -9.20 4.68 8.81
C LEU A 173 -10.39 5.65 8.83
N GLN A 174 -11.45 5.34 8.08
CA GLN A 174 -12.72 6.07 8.06
C GLN A 174 -13.76 5.50 9.06
N ASP A 175 -13.33 4.59 9.95
CA ASP A 175 -14.18 3.86 10.90
C ASP A 175 -15.34 3.07 10.23
N ASN A 176 -15.23 2.76 8.93
CA ASN A 176 -16.19 1.95 8.20
C ASN A 176 -15.85 0.46 8.33
N TRP A 177 -15.92 -0.04 9.57
CA TRP A 177 -15.46 -1.37 9.95
C TRP A 177 -16.18 -2.52 9.23
N LEU A 178 -17.47 -2.36 8.92
CA LEU A 178 -18.22 -3.39 8.17
C LEU A 178 -17.70 -3.55 6.73
N ALA A 179 -17.42 -2.44 6.05
CA ALA A 179 -16.87 -2.49 4.69
C ALA A 179 -15.40 -2.93 4.71
N ALA A 180 -14.61 -2.46 5.68
CA ALA A 180 -13.24 -2.87 5.87
C ALA A 180 -13.12 -4.39 6.06
N ARG A 181 -13.94 -4.95 6.96
CA ARG A 181 -14.02 -6.41 7.21
C ARG A 181 -14.23 -7.19 5.91
N LYS A 182 -15.18 -6.76 5.08
CA LYS A 182 -15.49 -7.42 3.81
C LYS A 182 -14.28 -7.43 2.86
N GLU A 183 -13.56 -6.32 2.75
CA GLU A 183 -12.37 -6.28 1.89
C GLU A 183 -11.19 -7.07 2.44
N PHE A 184 -11.02 -7.13 3.77
CA PHE A 184 -10.04 -8.04 4.39
C PHE A 184 -10.39 -9.51 4.15
N GLU A 185 -11.65 -9.92 4.32
CA GLU A 185 -12.13 -11.27 3.99
C GLU A 185 -11.87 -11.61 2.51
N ASN A 186 -12.14 -10.67 1.59
CA ASN A 186 -11.84 -10.87 0.17
C ASN A 186 -10.33 -11.00 -0.09
N ALA A 187 -9.49 -10.21 0.58
CA ALA A 187 -8.03 -10.30 0.46
C ALA A 187 -7.52 -11.67 0.92
N ILE A 188 -8.00 -12.17 2.06
CA ILE A 188 -7.67 -13.49 2.62
C ILE A 188 -8.20 -14.63 1.73
N SER A 189 -9.36 -14.45 1.11
CA SER A 189 -9.88 -15.45 0.17
C SER A 189 -9.01 -15.58 -1.09
N LEU A 190 -8.32 -14.51 -1.50
CA LEU A 190 -7.40 -14.53 -2.65
C LEU A 190 -6.01 -15.04 -2.25
N ASP A 191 -5.55 -14.67 -1.07
CA ASP A 191 -4.30 -15.14 -0.47
C ASP A 191 -4.53 -15.53 1.00
N PRO A 192 -4.77 -16.83 1.28
CA PRO A 192 -4.97 -17.30 2.64
C PRO A 192 -3.76 -17.12 3.56
N GLY A 193 -2.57 -16.84 3.01
CA GLY A 193 -1.35 -16.57 3.75
C GLY A 193 -1.09 -15.09 4.02
N TYR A 194 -2.01 -14.18 3.66
CA TYR A 194 -1.81 -12.75 3.81
C TYR A 194 -2.00 -12.31 5.27
N ILE A 195 -0.93 -12.44 6.05
CA ILE A 195 -0.88 -12.19 7.49
C ILE A 195 -1.41 -10.80 7.85
N GLU A 196 -1.01 -9.75 7.13
CA GLU A 196 -1.47 -8.39 7.40
C GLU A 196 -2.99 -8.23 7.23
N ALA A 197 -3.59 -8.94 6.26
CA ALA A 197 -5.04 -8.92 6.08
C ALA A 197 -5.77 -9.71 7.17
N ILE A 198 -5.18 -10.81 7.65
CA ILE A 198 -5.72 -11.60 8.76
C ILE A 198 -5.71 -10.79 10.06
N ASP A 199 -4.59 -10.13 10.38
CA ASP A 199 -4.50 -9.25 11.54
C ASP A 199 -5.51 -8.10 11.46
N ALA A 200 -5.60 -7.44 10.29
CA ALA A 200 -6.54 -6.36 10.06
C ALA A 200 -8.01 -6.82 10.16
N LEU A 201 -8.33 -8.05 9.76
CA LEU A 201 -9.63 -8.67 9.96
C LEU A 201 -9.94 -8.84 11.46
N GLY A 202 -8.98 -9.34 12.25
CA GLY A 202 -9.11 -9.46 13.70
C GLY A 202 -9.45 -8.11 14.35
N PHE A 203 -8.71 -7.06 14.00
CA PHE A 203 -8.99 -5.71 14.49
C PHE A 203 -10.37 -5.18 14.07
N ALA A 204 -10.78 -5.43 12.82
CA ALA A 204 -12.10 -5.03 12.36
C ALA A 204 -13.21 -5.76 13.13
N GLN A 205 -13.01 -7.03 13.48
CA GLN A 205 -13.94 -7.82 14.29
C GLN A 205 -14.03 -7.30 15.73
N GLU A 206 -12.91 -6.93 16.37
CA GLU A 206 -12.91 -6.28 17.68
C GLU A 206 -13.69 -4.95 17.65
N ALA A 207 -13.45 -4.11 16.64
CA ALA A 207 -14.14 -2.83 16.48
C ALA A 207 -15.66 -3.00 16.28
N LEU A 208 -16.09 -4.14 15.74
CA LEU A 208 -17.50 -4.50 15.57
C LEU A 208 -18.11 -5.21 16.80
N GLY A 209 -17.32 -5.53 17.82
CA GLY A 209 -17.75 -6.27 19.01
C GLY A 209 -17.87 -7.78 18.82
N ASN A 210 -17.22 -8.34 17.80
CA ASN A 210 -17.22 -9.76 17.46
C ASN A 210 -15.98 -10.47 18.03
N ASP A 211 -15.83 -10.47 19.35
CA ASP A 211 -14.60 -10.91 20.03
C ASP A 211 -14.20 -12.37 19.73
N ALA A 212 -15.18 -13.26 19.55
CA ALA A 212 -14.91 -14.68 19.23
C ALA A 212 -14.27 -14.86 17.85
N ASP A 213 -14.74 -14.10 16.85
CA ASP A 213 -14.19 -14.15 15.49
C ASP A 213 -12.79 -13.49 15.46
N ALA A 214 -12.59 -12.42 16.23
CA ALA A 214 -11.29 -11.74 16.34
C ALA A 214 -10.19 -12.69 16.85
N VAL A 215 -10.48 -13.47 17.90
CA VAL A 215 -9.55 -14.47 18.44
C VAL A 215 -9.17 -15.50 17.38
N GLN A 216 -10.13 -15.96 16.57
CA GLN A 216 -9.86 -16.93 15.51
C GLN A 216 -8.93 -16.33 14.43
N SER A 217 -9.16 -15.08 14.04
CA SER A 217 -8.29 -14.38 13.08
C SER A 217 -6.84 -14.29 13.59
N TYR A 218 -6.62 -13.88 14.84
CA TYR A 218 -5.26 -13.81 15.40
C TYR A 218 -4.56 -15.17 15.52
N GLN A 219 -5.31 -16.23 15.85
CA GLN A 219 -4.76 -17.60 15.86
C GLN A 219 -4.34 -18.07 14.47
N ASN A 220 -5.05 -17.65 13.43
CA ASN A 220 -4.71 -17.97 12.04
C ASN A 220 -3.49 -17.17 11.55
N SER A 221 -3.28 -15.95 12.07
CA SER A 221 -2.12 -15.11 11.76
C SER A 221 -0.81 -15.69 12.32
N TYR A 222 -0.87 -16.30 13.52
CA TYR A 222 0.27 -16.92 14.19
C TYR A 222 -0.06 -18.35 14.64
N PRO A 223 -0.10 -19.34 13.71
CA PRO A 223 -0.37 -20.72 14.10
C PRO A 223 0.73 -21.24 15.03
N PRO A 224 0.39 -22.01 16.09
CA PRO A 224 1.39 -22.62 16.96
C PRO A 224 2.31 -23.54 16.14
N MET A 225 3.63 -23.41 16.35
CA MET A 225 4.68 -24.21 15.69
C MET A 225 4.59 -25.71 16.00
#